data_AF-A0A1Q8APA7-F1
#
_entry.id   AF-A0A1Q8APA7-F1
#
_cell.length_a   1.000
_cell.length_b   1.000
_cell.length_c   1.000
_cell.angle_alpha   90.00
_cell.angle_beta   90.00
_cell.angle_gamma   90.00
#
_symmetry.space_group_name_H-M   'P 1'
#
loop_
_entity.id
_entity.type
_entity.pdbx_description
1 polymer ?
#
loop_
_entity_poly.entity_id
_entity_poly.type
_entity_poly.pdbx_seq_one_letter_code
_entity_poly.pdbx_strand_id
1 'polypeptide(L)'
;MFELAAQHGLTVARVSVRNQRWRWGSCSRAGHICLNWRLMTMPDWVRDYVIIHELMHLKRMDHSPRFWNLVARVCPDYQNARRWLRQHARGAASEHPRGERPSTLEAQPPSTLEAQPLDILRDT
;
A
#
# COMPACT_ATOMS: atom_id res chain seq x y z
N MET A 1 6.49 8.79 12.55
CA MET A 1 7.38 7.74 11.99
C MET A 1 8.28 7.15 13.06
N PHE A 2 9.33 7.84 13.51
CA PHE A 2 10.30 7.27 14.47
C PHE A 2 9.69 7.00 15.85
N GLU A 3 8.76 7.85 16.30
CA GLU A 3 7.99 7.60 17.52
C GLU A 3 7.16 6.31 17.44
N LEU A 4 6.35 6.15 16.38
CA LEU A 4 5.62 4.91 16.10
C LEU A 4 6.56 3.69 15.99
N ALA A 5 7.74 3.85 15.37
CA ALA A 5 8.72 2.77 15.29
C ALA A 5 9.20 2.36 16.70
N ALA A 6 9.55 3.32 17.54
CA ALA A 6 9.99 3.10 18.92
C ALA A 6 8.91 2.43 19.77
N GLN A 7 7.66 2.89 19.68
CA GLN A 7 6.50 2.30 20.38
C GLN A 7 6.29 0.81 20.05
N HIS A 8 6.76 0.34 18.89
CA HIS A 8 6.60 -1.05 18.44
C HIS A 8 7.91 -1.86 18.36
N GLY A 9 9.00 -1.33 18.91
CA GLY A 9 10.31 -1.98 18.93
C GLY A 9 10.90 -2.20 17.53
N LEU A 10 10.68 -1.26 16.60
CA LEU A 10 11.11 -1.34 15.22
C LEU A 10 12.31 -0.42 14.96
N THR A 11 13.30 -0.94 14.23
CA THR A 11 14.46 -0.15 13.78
C THR A 11 14.30 0.20 12.30
N VAL A 12 14.34 1.49 11.99
CA VAL A 12 14.29 2.02 10.63
C VAL A 12 15.70 2.48 10.24
N ALA A 13 16.26 1.91 9.17
CA ALA A 13 17.61 2.25 8.74
C ALA A 13 17.67 3.60 8.01
N ARG A 14 16.67 3.89 7.17
CA ARG A 14 16.58 5.16 6.44
C ARG A 14 15.15 5.51 6.12
N VAL A 15 14.83 6.81 6.17
CA VAL A 15 13.59 7.37 5.64
C VAL A 15 13.90 8.31 4.48
N SER A 16 13.09 8.25 3.43
CA SER A 16 13.15 9.20 2.31
C SER A 16 11.74 9.61 1.88
N VAL A 17 11.62 10.81 1.32
CA VAL A 17 10.36 11.34 0.79
C VAL A 17 10.53 11.57 -0.71
N ARG A 18 9.59 11.10 -1.53
CA ARG A 18 9.65 11.20 -3.00
C ARG A 18 8.27 11.51 -3.60
N ASN A 19 8.26 11.98 -4.84
CA ASN A 19 7.03 12.13 -5.64
C ASN A 19 6.74 10.86 -6.44
N GLN A 20 6.34 9.78 -5.77
CA GLN A 20 6.05 8.52 -6.43
C GLN A 20 4.73 8.60 -7.20
N ARG A 21 4.68 7.98 -8.39
CA ARG A 21 3.48 8.00 -9.26
C ARG A 21 2.44 6.95 -8.88
N TRP A 22 2.83 5.85 -8.24
CA TRP A 22 1.94 4.70 -8.08
C TRP A 22 1.82 4.18 -6.66
N ARG A 23 2.50 4.81 -5.69
CA ARG A 23 2.58 4.31 -4.32
C ARG A 23 2.54 5.43 -3.30
N TRP A 24 1.98 5.11 -2.15
CA TRP A 24 1.98 5.95 -0.96
C TRP A 24 3.23 5.73 -0.11
N GLY A 25 3.77 4.52 -0.12
CA GLY A 25 5.05 4.17 0.50
C GLY A 25 5.69 2.93 -0.09
N SER A 26 6.86 2.58 0.44
CA SER A 26 7.51 1.28 0.24
C SER A 26 8.57 1.04 1.30
N CYS A 27 8.76 -0.21 1.72
CA CYS A 27 9.85 -0.65 2.59
C CYS A 27 10.74 -1.70 1.90
N SER A 28 12.06 -1.62 2.11
CA SER A 28 13.02 -2.65 1.68
C SER A 28 13.41 -3.59 2.83
N ARG A 29 13.99 -4.76 2.50
CA ARG A 29 14.58 -5.70 3.48
C ARG A 29 15.71 -5.11 4.32
N ALA A 30 16.37 -4.07 3.81
CA ALA A 30 17.38 -3.33 4.56
C ALA A 30 16.78 -2.28 5.51
N GLY A 31 15.45 -2.19 5.63
CA GLY A 31 14.78 -1.22 6.49
C GLY A 31 14.77 0.21 5.94
N HIS A 32 14.89 0.37 4.62
CA HIS A 32 14.72 1.68 3.97
C HIS A 32 13.23 1.89 3.67
N ILE A 33 12.66 2.93 4.26
CA ILE A 33 11.28 3.35 4.03
C ILE A 33 11.29 4.58 3.11
N CYS A 34 10.47 4.54 2.06
CA CYS A 34 10.23 5.66 1.18
C CYS A 34 8.76 6.03 1.24
N LEU A 35 8.46 7.30 1.54
CA LEU A 35 7.10 7.83 1.63
C LEU A 35 6.82 8.80 0.48
N ASN A 36 5.55 8.90 0.08
CA ASN A 36 5.11 9.90 -0.88
C ASN A 36 4.88 11.25 -0.18
N TRP A 37 5.40 12.36 -0.73
CA TRP A 37 5.20 13.69 -0.13
C TRP A 37 3.72 14.07 0.00
N ARG A 38 2.87 13.57 -0.91
CA ARG A 38 1.43 13.81 -0.91
C ARG A 38 0.72 13.30 0.34
N LEU A 39 1.35 12.44 1.16
CA LEU A 39 0.82 12.04 2.46
C LEU A 39 0.64 13.23 3.43
N MET A 40 1.37 14.33 3.23
CA MET A 40 1.22 15.56 4.01
C MET A 40 -0.14 16.24 3.80
N THR A 41 -0.82 15.97 2.68
CA THR A 41 -2.13 16.56 2.36
C THR A 41 -3.29 15.66 2.79
N MET A 42 -3.02 14.54 3.44
CA MET A 42 -4.03 13.58 3.88
C MET A 42 -4.39 13.80 5.34
N PRO A 43 -5.61 13.40 5.76
CA PRO A 43 -5.96 13.31 7.17
C PRO A 43 -4.94 12.47 7.94
N ASP A 44 -4.65 12.86 9.20
CA ASP A 44 -3.60 12.23 10.00
C ASP A 44 -3.79 10.73 10.16
N TRP A 45 -5.03 10.28 10.41
CA TRP A 45 -5.36 8.86 10.55
C TRP A 45 -5.08 8.03 9.28
N VAL A 46 -5.15 8.63 8.09
CA VAL A 46 -4.78 7.98 6.82
C VAL A 46 -3.26 7.97 6.66
N ARG A 47 -2.60 9.07 7.02
CA ARG A 47 -1.13 9.19 7.00
C ARG A 47 -0.48 8.16 7.92
N ASP A 48 -1.00 8.05 9.15
CA ASP A 48 -0.54 7.11 10.16
C ASP A 48 -0.74 5.67 9.70
N TYR A 49 -1.89 5.35 9.08
CA TYR A 49 -2.11 4.05 8.45
C TYR A 49 -0.99 3.69 7.46
N VAL A 50 -0.64 4.59 6.53
CA VAL A 50 0.42 4.32 5.55
C VAL A 50 1.77 4.15 6.24
N ILE A 51 2.08 4.97 7.23
CA ILE A 51 3.34 4.85 8.00
C ILE A 51 3.39 3.50 8.72
N ILE A 52 2.31 3.09 9.38
CA ILE A 52 2.19 1.81 10.09
C ILE A 52 2.32 0.65 9.11
N HIS A 53 1.71 0.74 7.92
CA HIS A 53 1.86 -0.26 6.85
C HIS A 53 3.33 -0.48 6.49
N GLU A 54 4.07 0.60 6.21
CA GLU A 54 5.50 0.50 5.90
C GLU A 54 6.34 0.00 7.07
N LEU A 55 5.98 0.35 8.31
CA LEU A 55 6.63 -0.17 9.51
C LEU A 55 6.42 -1.67 9.67
N MET A 56 5.21 -2.18 9.40
CA MET A 56 4.92 -3.60 9.52
C MET A 56 5.69 -4.44 8.48
N HIS A 57 6.10 -3.83 7.37
CA HIS A 57 6.98 -4.49 6.41
C HIS A 57 8.35 -4.87 6.98
N LEU A 58 8.84 -4.17 8.03
CA LEU A 58 10.05 -4.57 8.76
C LEU A 58 9.92 -5.94 9.44
N LYS A 59 8.69 -6.35 9.78
CA LYS A 59 8.40 -7.68 10.35
C LYS A 59 7.96 -8.68 9.29
N ARG A 60 7.26 -8.24 8.24
CA ARG A 60 6.68 -9.12 7.21
C ARG A 60 6.61 -8.42 5.85
N MET A 61 7.39 -8.90 4.88
CA MET A 61 7.55 -8.26 3.56
C MET A 61 6.46 -8.57 2.53
N ASP A 62 5.51 -9.43 2.86
CA ASP A 62 4.35 -9.74 2.02
C ASP A 62 3.08 -9.12 2.60
N HIS A 63 1.98 -9.16 1.84
CA HIS A 63 0.65 -8.75 2.30
C HIS A 63 -0.19 -9.95 2.75
N SER A 64 0.46 -10.99 3.31
CA SER A 64 -0.23 -12.19 3.79
C SER A 64 -1.21 -11.88 4.95
N PRO A 65 -2.11 -12.82 5.32
CA PRO A 65 -2.95 -12.66 6.50
C PRO A 65 -2.15 -12.35 7.78
N ARG A 66 -0.91 -12.86 7.89
CA ARG A 66 -0.02 -12.55 9.02
C ARG A 66 0.42 -11.09 9.03
N PHE A 67 0.68 -10.49 7.86
CA PHE A 67 0.96 -9.05 7.75
C PHE A 67 -0.25 -8.23 8.20
N TRP A 68 -1.45 -8.54 7.69
CA TRP A 68 -2.66 -7.81 8.05
C TRP A 68 -3.01 -7.95 9.54
N ASN A 69 -2.72 -9.10 10.15
CA ASN A 69 -2.85 -9.26 11.60
C ASN A 69 -1.90 -8.33 12.39
N LEU A 70 -0.68 -8.09 11.89
CA LEU A 70 0.24 -7.13 12.52
C LEU A 70 -0.31 -5.70 12.40
N VAL A 71 -0.79 -5.32 11.20
CA VAL A 71 -1.40 -4.00 10.97
C VAL A 71 -2.61 -3.80 11.88
N ALA A 72 -3.54 -4.76 11.93
CA ALA A 72 -4.78 -4.65 12.70
C ALA A 72 -4.54 -4.53 14.22
N ARG A 73 -3.47 -5.12 14.74
CA ARG A 73 -3.08 -4.98 16.17
C ARG A 73 -2.63 -3.55 16.52
N VAL A 74 -2.03 -2.85 15.57
CA VAL A 74 -1.46 -1.51 15.76
C VAL A 74 -2.42 -0.41 15.32
N CYS A 75 -3.17 -0.66 14.25
CA CYS A 75 -4.15 0.26 13.66
C CYS A 75 -5.47 -0.49 13.45
N PRO A 76 -6.32 -0.60 14.49
CA PRO A 76 -7.60 -1.32 14.38
C PRO A 76 -8.50 -0.79 13.24
N ASP A 77 -8.49 0.53 13.01
CA ASP A 77 -9.28 1.22 11.98
C ASP A 77 -8.64 1.25 10.58
N TYR A 78 -7.59 0.45 10.33
CA TYR A 78 -6.86 0.48 9.05
C TYR A 78 -7.77 0.30 7.82
N GLN A 79 -8.87 -0.45 7.97
CA GLN A 79 -9.82 -0.68 6.88
C GLN A 79 -10.51 0.61 6.43
N ASN A 80 -10.79 1.52 7.36
CA ASN A 80 -11.35 2.84 7.05
C ASN A 80 -10.34 3.63 6.21
N ALA A 81 -9.05 3.55 6.56
CA ALA A 81 -8.00 4.31 5.88
C ALA A 81 -7.79 3.79 4.45
N ARG A 82 -7.82 2.47 4.29
CA ARG A 82 -7.83 1.82 2.97
C ARG A 82 -9.02 2.23 2.11
N ARG A 83 -10.22 2.35 2.71
CA ARG A 83 -11.40 2.84 1.97
C ARG A 83 -11.24 4.30 1.57
N TRP A 84 -10.75 5.14 2.46
CA TRP A 84 -10.52 6.55 2.18
C TRP A 84 -9.51 6.75 1.05
N LEU A 85 -8.38 6.02 1.08
CA LEU A 85 -7.36 6.06 0.03
C LEU A 85 -7.93 5.67 -1.33
N ARG A 86 -8.77 4.64 -1.39
CA ARG A 86 -9.46 4.23 -2.63
C ARG A 86 -10.38 5.30 -3.20
N GLN A 87 -11.03 6.07 -2.34
CA GLN A 87 -12.02 7.07 -2.73
C GLN A 87 -11.38 8.41 -3.11
N HIS A 88 -10.36 8.86 -2.37
CA HIS A 88 -9.85 10.23 -2.44
C HIS A 88 -8.48 10.33 -3.11
N ALA A 89 -7.70 9.25 -3.11
CA ALA A 89 -6.31 9.29 -3.49
C ALA A 89 -6.14 8.90 -4.97
N ARG A 90 -6.64 9.75 -5.88
CA ARG A 90 -6.41 9.60 -7.32
C ARG A 90 -4.94 9.88 -7.64
N GLY A 91 -4.25 8.94 -8.28
CA GLY A 91 -2.89 9.17 -8.80
C GLY A 91 -1.72 8.61 -7.99
N ALA A 92 -1.97 7.80 -6.96
CA ALA A 92 -1.05 6.75 -6.53
C ALA A 92 -1.90 5.52 -6.24
N ALA A 93 -1.72 4.46 -7.03
CA ALA A 93 -2.61 3.31 -7.04
C ALA A 93 -2.83 2.80 -5.61
N SER A 94 -4.10 2.70 -5.22
CA SER A 94 -4.51 1.91 -4.06
C SER A 94 -3.93 0.53 -4.22
N GLU A 95 -3.11 0.10 -3.24
CA GLU A 95 -2.52 -1.23 -3.08
C GLU A 95 -2.76 -2.15 -4.28
N HIS A 96 -2.02 -1.90 -5.37
CA HIS A 96 -2.17 -2.65 -6.60
C HIS A 96 -1.10 -3.74 -6.62
N PRO A 97 -1.50 -5.00 -6.79
CA PRO A 97 -0.57 -6.11 -6.78
C PRO A 97 0.10 -6.21 -8.17
N ARG A 98 1.40 -6.49 -8.24
CA ARG A 98 2.19 -6.36 -9.50
C ARG A 98 2.21 -7.65 -10.31
N GLY A 99 1.86 -7.56 -11.60
CA GLY A 99 2.39 -8.43 -12.66
C GLY A 99 1.71 -8.30 -14.04
N GLU A 100 2.33 -7.55 -14.96
CA GLU A 100 2.53 -7.87 -16.40
C GLU A 100 2.80 -6.58 -17.23
N ARG A 101 3.80 -6.66 -18.13
CA ARG A 101 4.02 -5.67 -19.19
C ARG A 101 3.18 -6.12 -20.39
N PRO A 102 2.47 -5.24 -21.11
CA PRO A 102 1.79 -5.66 -22.34
C PRO A 102 2.83 -5.95 -23.43
N SER A 103 2.89 -7.20 -23.87
CA SER A 103 3.55 -7.58 -25.13
C SER A 103 2.66 -7.17 -26.30
N THR A 104 3.24 -6.49 -27.28
CA THR A 104 2.63 -6.13 -28.56
C THR A 104 2.11 -7.37 -29.30
N LEU A 105 0.80 -7.48 -29.56
CA LEU A 105 0.23 -7.87 -30.87
C LEU A 105 -1.33 -7.83 -30.88
N GLU A 106 -1.84 -7.06 -31.84
CA GLU A 106 -3.06 -7.23 -32.68
C GLU A 106 -4.51 -7.25 -32.15
N ALA A 107 -5.38 -6.59 -32.95
CA ALA A 107 -6.82 -6.34 -32.83
C ALA A 107 -7.69 -7.59 -33.17
N GLN A 108 -8.97 -7.76 -32.78
CA GLN A 108 -10.22 -6.98 -33.02
C GLN A 108 -11.41 -7.50 -32.11
N PRO A 109 -12.56 -6.78 -31.96
CA PRO A 109 -13.75 -7.13 -31.11
C PRO A 109 -14.87 -7.87 -31.91
N PRO A 110 -16.13 -8.16 -31.44
CA PRO A 110 -16.87 -7.88 -30.17
C PRO A 110 -17.59 -9.12 -29.53
N SER A 111 -18.24 -9.07 -28.35
CA SER A 111 -19.70 -8.87 -28.17
C SER A 111 -20.19 -9.17 -26.72
N THR A 112 -21.48 -8.86 -26.49
CA THR A 112 -22.29 -8.48 -25.31
C THR A 112 -22.50 -9.46 -24.13
N LEU A 113 -22.74 -8.86 -22.95
CA LEU A 113 -23.41 -9.31 -21.70
C LEU A 113 -22.87 -10.55 -20.94
N GLU A 114 -22.31 -10.32 -19.74
CA GLU A 114 -22.86 -10.80 -18.45
C GLU A 114 -22.06 -10.20 -17.27
N ALA A 115 -22.77 -9.77 -16.22
CA ALA A 115 -22.18 -9.26 -14.99
C ALA A 115 -22.08 -10.40 -13.96
N GLN A 116 -20.88 -10.67 -13.46
CA GLN A 116 -20.62 -11.41 -12.21
C GLN A 116 -19.41 -10.76 -11.49
N PRO A 117 -19.48 -10.52 -10.17
CA PRO A 117 -18.38 -9.93 -9.39
C PRO A 117 -17.46 -11.01 -8.79
N LEU A 118 -16.27 -10.56 -8.36
CA LEU A 118 -15.19 -11.28 -7.63
C LEU A 118 -14.18 -12.05 -8.49
N ASP A 119 -13.03 -11.40 -8.71
CA ASP A 119 -11.72 -11.90 -8.28
C ASP A 119 -10.63 -10.85 -8.57
N ILE A 120 -10.44 -9.92 -7.62
CA ILE A 120 -9.31 -8.97 -7.63
C ILE A 120 -8.32 -9.44 -6.59
N LEU A 121 -7.64 -10.55 -6.87
CA LEU A 121 -6.57 -11.06 -6.03
C LEU A 121 -5.47 -11.65 -6.91
N ARG A 122 -4.40 -10.88 -7.17
CA ARG A 122 -3.16 -11.38 -7.76
C ARG A 122 -1.94 -10.58 -7.29
N ASP A 123 -1.48 -10.87 -6.08
CA ASP A 123 -0.09 -10.64 -5.66
C ASP A 123 0.83 -11.70 -6.30
N THR A 124 2.09 -11.32 -6.46
CA THR A 124 3.23 -12.15 -6.92
C THR A 124 3.31 -13.53 -6.30
#